data_AF-A0A0P4W7D9-F1
#
_entry.id   AF-A0A0P4W7D9-F1
#
_cell.length_a   1.000
_cell.length_b   1.000
_cell.length_c   1.000
_cell.angle_alpha   90.00
_cell.angle_beta   90.00
_cell.angle_gamma   90.00
#
_symmetry.space_group_name_H-M   'P 1'
#
loop_
_entity.id
_entity.type
_entity.pdbx_description
1 polymer ?
#
loop_
_entity_poly.entity_id
_entity_poly.type
_entity_poly.pdbx_seq_one_letter_code
_entity_poly.pdbx_strand_id
1 'polypeptide(L)'
;MPCGESKTPEFDVTGLQEGKKYKFRVKAVNPEGESEPLEADKAIIAKNPYDPPGKPGKPKATNWDKDFVDLEWAKPKDDGGAEITQYVVEKRDVVSSER
;
A
#
# COMPACT_ATOMS: atom_id res chain seq x y z
N MET A 1 3.69 20.92 17.92
CA MET A 1 2.58 21.68 17.30
C MET A 1 1.33 20.80 17.33
N PRO A 2 0.15 21.33 17.68
CA PRO A 2 -1.11 20.61 17.48
C PRO A 2 -1.32 20.37 15.97
N CYS A 3 -1.81 19.19 15.60
CA CYS A 3 -2.05 18.81 14.20
C CYS A 3 -3.46 19.20 13.70
N GLY A 4 -4.33 19.68 14.59
CA GLY A 4 -5.67 20.21 14.28
C GLY A 4 -6.60 20.11 15.49
N GLU A 5 -7.88 20.46 15.27
CA GLU A 5 -8.98 20.38 16.24
C GLU A 5 -10.18 19.69 15.58
N SER A 6 -10.94 18.91 16.35
CA SER A 6 -12.18 18.26 15.88
C SER A 6 -13.31 18.45 16.88
N LYS A 7 -14.54 18.57 16.37
CA LYS A 7 -15.77 18.63 17.18
C LYS A 7 -16.37 17.24 17.43
N THR A 8 -15.91 16.23 16.70
CA THR A 8 -16.29 14.83 16.85
C THR A 8 -15.08 14.03 17.35
N PRO A 9 -15.25 12.82 17.90
CA PRO A 9 -14.14 11.99 18.38
C PRO A 9 -13.32 11.35 17.23
N GLU A 10 -13.21 12.04 16.09
CA GLU A 10 -12.58 11.57 14.86
C GLU A 10 -11.78 12.72 14.22
N PHE A 11 -10.59 12.43 13.68
CA PHE A 11 -9.74 13.42 12.99
C PHE A 11 -8.73 12.74 12.06
N ASP A 12 -8.65 13.21 10.80
CA ASP A 12 -7.68 12.72 9.82
C ASP A 12 -6.37 13.51 9.89
N VAL A 13 -5.30 12.84 10.31
CA VAL A 13 -3.96 13.43 10.32
C VAL A 13 -3.29 13.24 8.95
N THR A 14 -2.99 14.34 8.26
CA THR A 14 -2.34 14.34 6.94
C THR A 14 -0.89 14.81 7.01
N GLY A 15 -0.15 14.68 5.91
CA GLY A 15 1.24 15.17 5.81
C GLY A 15 2.28 14.34 6.59
N LEU A 16 1.95 13.09 6.93
CA LEU A 16 2.89 12.17 7.55
C LEU A 16 3.95 11.74 6.54
N GLN A 17 5.20 11.69 6.97
CA GLN A 17 6.31 11.14 6.19
C GLN A 17 6.34 9.62 6.30
N GLU A 18 6.34 8.95 5.14
CA GLU A 18 6.40 7.49 5.03
C GLU A 18 7.60 6.90 5.80
N GLY A 19 7.37 5.78 6.49
CA GLY A 19 8.38 5.07 7.28
C GLY A 19 8.70 5.69 8.64
N LYS A 20 8.19 6.89 8.96
CA LYS A 20 8.38 7.50 10.29
C LYS A 20 7.38 6.97 11.31
N LYS A 21 7.84 6.89 12.56
CA LYS A 21 7.00 6.55 13.72
C LYS A 21 6.38 7.82 14.31
N TYR A 22 5.08 7.77 14.53
CA TYR A 22 4.29 8.84 15.15
C TYR A 22 3.60 8.31 16.41
N LYS A 23 3.51 9.17 17.42
CA LYS A 23 2.68 8.94 18.61
C LYS A 23 1.70 10.10 18.68
N PHE A 24 0.43 9.79 18.86
CA PHE A 24 -0.64 10.78 18.88
C PHE A 24 -1.14 10.98 20.30
N ARG A 25 -1.59 12.19 20.61
CA ARG A 25 -2.26 12.51 21.87
C ARG A 25 -3.48 13.38 21.61
N VAL A 26 -4.53 13.17 22.39
CA VAL A 26 -5.79 13.94 22.30
C VAL A 26 -6.11 14.55 23.66
N LYS A 27 -6.72 15.73 23.66
CA LYS A 27 -7.24 16.41 24.86
C LYS A 27 -8.67 16.85 24.58
N ALA A 28 -9.55 16.75 25.57
CA ALA A 28 -10.88 17.32 25.50
C ALA A 28 -10.82 18.78 25.94
N VAL A 29 -11.60 19.66 25.31
CA VAL A 29 -11.70 21.07 25.67
C VAL A 29 -13.17 21.43 25.83
N ASN A 30 -13.51 22.05 26.94
CA ASN A 30 -14.82 22.66 27.19
C ASN A 30 -14.61 24.10 27.72
N PRO A 31 -15.68 24.88 27.97
CA PRO A 31 -15.53 26.24 28.49
C PRO A 31 -14.81 26.35 29.85
N GLU A 32 -14.83 25.29 30.66
CA GLU A 32 -14.17 25.24 31.97
C GLU A 32 -12.66 24.94 31.87
N GLY A 33 -12.19 24.43 30.73
CA GLY A 33 -10.78 24.19 30.47
C GLY A 33 -10.49 22.96 29.60
N GLU A 34 -9.27 22.45 29.73
CA GLU A 34 -8.76 21.31 28.98
C GLU A 34 -8.57 20.09 29.89
N SER A 35 -8.80 18.88 29.38
CA SER A 35 -8.45 17.64 30.07
C SER A 35 -6.94 17.37 30.01
N GLU A 36 -6.48 16.46 30.86
CA GLU A 36 -5.17 15.82 30.67
C GLU A 36 -5.09 15.17 29.27
N PRO A 37 -3.93 15.23 28.60
CA PRO A 37 -3.76 14.63 27.29
C PRO A 37 -3.67 13.10 27.41
N LEU A 38 -4.45 12.40 26.60
CA LEU A 38 -4.39 10.95 26.46
C LEU A 38 -3.50 10.58 25.27
N GLU A 39 -2.38 9.90 25.52
CA GLU A 39 -1.49 9.39 24.48
C GLU A 39 -1.92 8.00 23.99
N ALA A 40 -1.73 7.72 22.71
CA ALA A 40 -1.89 6.37 22.17
C ALA A 40 -0.85 5.41 22.79
N ASP A 41 -1.29 4.19 23.13
CA ASP A 41 -0.44 3.16 23.75
C ASP A 41 0.76 2.76 22.89
N LYS A 42 0.56 2.75 21.56
CA LYS A 42 1.55 2.30 20.59
C LYS A 42 1.85 3.40 19.57
N ALA A 43 3.11 3.53 19.22
CA ALA A 43 3.51 4.34 18.08
C ALA A 43 3.07 3.67 16.77
N ILE A 44 2.56 4.46 15.83
CA ILE A 44 2.14 4.03 14.50
C ILE A 44 3.26 4.38 13.52
N ILE A 45 3.65 3.44 12.66
CA ILE A 45 4.52 3.75 11.51
C ILE A 45 3.61 4.26 10.41
N ALA A 46 3.88 5.46 9.90
CA ALA A 46 3.18 5.98 8.73
C ALA A 46 3.61 5.17 7.51
N LYS A 47 2.84 4.14 7.19
CA LYS A 47 2.96 3.35 5.98
C LYS A 47 1.56 2.88 5.56
N ASN A 48 1.42 2.47 4.31
CA ASN A 48 0.20 1.79 3.90
C ASN A 48 -0.01 0.53 4.75
N PRO A 49 -1.28 0.16 5.04
CA PRO A 49 -1.59 -1.07 5.77
C PRO A 49 -1.06 -2.31 5.04
N TYR A 50 -0.87 -2.19 3.73
CA TYR A 50 -0.40 -3.24 2.84
C TYR A 50 0.84 -2.76 2.09
N ASP A 51 1.73 -3.70 1.82
CA ASP A 51 2.92 -3.52 1.00
C ASP A 51 2.60 -3.93 -0.47
N PRO A 52 3.42 -3.55 -1.47
CA PRO A 52 3.23 -4.05 -2.84
C PRO A 52 3.35 -5.56 -2.90
N PRO A 53 2.56 -6.27 -3.74
CA PRO A 53 2.72 -7.70 -3.90
C PRO A 53 4.08 -8.04 -4.51
N GLY A 54 4.58 -9.23 -4.17
CA GLY A 54 5.79 -9.78 -4.78
C GLY A 54 5.62 -10.04 -6.29
N LYS A 55 6.73 -10.33 -6.95
CA LYS A 55 6.71 -10.72 -8.37
C LYS A 55 5.91 -12.03 -8.56
N PRO A 56 5.10 -12.14 -9.64
CA PRO A 56 4.51 -13.42 -10.01
C PRO A 56 5.59 -14.42 -10.41
N GLY A 57 5.19 -15.68 -10.56
CA GLY A 57 6.02 -16.72 -11.14
C GLY A 57 6.47 -16.36 -12.56
N LYS A 58 7.59 -16.95 -13.01
CA LYS A 58 8.05 -16.76 -14.38
C LYS A 58 6.96 -17.24 -15.36
N PRO A 59 6.50 -16.39 -16.30
CA PRO A 59 5.51 -16.81 -17.28
C PRO A 59 6.09 -17.90 -18.19
N LYS A 60 5.27 -18.90 -18.50
CA LYS A 60 5.60 -20.02 -19.37
C LYS A 60 4.57 -20.09 -20.48
N ALA A 61 5.05 -20.22 -21.72
CA ALA A 61 4.19 -20.54 -22.84
C ALA A 61 3.74 -22.00 -22.71
N THR A 62 2.43 -22.22 -22.67
CA THR A 62 1.84 -23.55 -22.54
C THR A 62 1.28 -24.06 -23.86
N ASN A 63 0.86 -23.16 -24.74
CA ASN A 63 0.35 -23.46 -26.08
C ASN A 63 0.56 -22.24 -26.99
N TRP A 64 0.84 -22.44 -28.27
CA TRP A 64 1.13 -21.34 -29.19
C TRP A 64 0.90 -21.73 -30.65
N ASP A 65 0.56 -20.75 -31.46
CA ASP A 65 0.46 -20.81 -32.92
C ASP A 65 0.93 -19.47 -33.52
N LYS A 66 0.82 -19.30 -34.84
CA LYS A 66 1.20 -18.09 -35.58
C LYS A 66 0.47 -16.82 -35.11
N ASP A 67 -0.73 -16.96 -34.53
CA ASP A 67 -1.59 -15.85 -34.15
C ASP A 67 -1.72 -15.66 -32.62
N PHE A 68 -1.35 -16.66 -31.80
CA PHE A 68 -1.59 -16.62 -30.36
C PHE A 68 -0.52 -17.36 -29.54
N VAL A 69 -0.46 -17.01 -28.25
CA VAL A 69 0.30 -17.74 -27.23
C VAL A 69 -0.49 -17.72 -25.93
N ASP A 70 -0.66 -18.89 -25.33
CA ASP A 70 -1.20 -19.07 -23.99
C ASP A 70 -0.05 -19.01 -22.99
N LEU A 71 -0.20 -18.16 -21.98
CA LEU A 71 0.79 -17.95 -20.92
C LEU A 71 0.22 -18.38 -19.57
N GLU A 72 1.01 -19.16 -18.82
CA GLU A 72 0.71 -19.52 -17.44
C GLU A 72 1.81 -19.01 -16.51
N TRP A 73 1.43 -18.49 -15.34
CA TRP A 73 2.34 -18.11 -14.26
C TRP A 73 1.73 -18.44 -12.90
N ALA A 74 2.60 -18.62 -11.90
CA ALA A 74 2.18 -18.76 -10.51
C ALA A 74 1.84 -17.39 -9.90
N LYS A 75 0.91 -17.36 -8.94
CA LYS A 75 0.66 -16.18 -8.10
C LYS A 75 1.93 -15.79 -7.32
N PRO A 76 2.09 -14.51 -6.93
CA PRO A 76 3.14 -14.10 -6.00
C PRO A 76 3.13 -14.95 -4.73
N LYS A 77 4.32 -15.22 -4.16
CA LYS A 77 4.43 -15.91 -2.87
C LYS A 77 3.94 -15.04 -1.71
N ASP A 78 4.08 -13.73 -1.87
CA ASP A 78 3.67 -12.70 -0.92
C ASP A 78 2.82 -11.69 -1.69
N ASP A 79 1.62 -11.43 -1.18
CA ASP A 79 0.67 -10.50 -1.78
C ASP A 79 0.74 -9.11 -1.14
N GLY A 80 1.73 -8.86 -0.26
CA GLY A 80 1.87 -7.61 0.46
C GLY A 80 0.77 -7.37 1.51
N GLY A 81 -0.02 -8.39 1.85
CA GLY A 81 -1.09 -8.32 2.83
C GLY A 81 -2.45 -7.90 2.26
N ALA A 82 -2.58 -7.77 0.93
CA ALA A 82 -3.85 -7.52 0.24
C ALA A 82 -4.03 -8.45 -0.97
N GLU A 83 -5.28 -8.76 -1.33
CA GLU A 83 -5.55 -9.67 -2.45
C GLU A 83 -5.09 -9.12 -3.82
N ILE A 84 -4.58 -10.00 -4.68
CA ILE A 84 -4.19 -9.65 -6.05
C ILE A 84 -5.43 -9.47 -6.92
N THR A 85 -5.66 -8.25 -7.42
CA THR A 85 -6.84 -7.91 -8.24
C THR A 85 -6.63 -8.08 -9.74
N GLN A 86 -5.41 -7.92 -10.24
CA GLN A 86 -5.09 -8.02 -11.67
C GLN A 86 -3.60 -8.34 -11.93
N TYR A 87 -3.30 -8.75 -13.16
CA TYR A 87 -1.93 -8.89 -13.68
C TYR A 87 -1.80 -8.07 -14.95
N VAL A 88 -0.68 -7.36 -15.10
CA VAL A 88 -0.35 -6.63 -16.33
C VAL A 88 0.60 -7.49 -17.15
N VAL A 89 0.24 -7.75 -18.41
CA VAL A 89 1.06 -8.55 -19.36
C VAL A 89 1.54 -7.63 -20.48
N GLU A 90 2.84 -7.55 -20.66
CA GLU A 90 3.47 -6.73 -21.71
C GLU A 90 4.14 -7.62 -22.75
N LYS A 91 4.07 -7.22 -24.03
CA LYS A 91 4.79 -7.88 -25.13
C LYS A 91 5.63 -6.86 -25.89
N ARG A 92 6.78 -7.31 -26.41
CA ARG A 92 7.63 -6.53 -27.32
C ARG A 92 8.06 -7.41 -28.48
N ASP A 93 7.93 -6.91 -29.70
CA ASP A 93 8.44 -7.60 -30.88
C ASP A 93 9.96 -7.58 -30.83
N VAL A 94 10.57 -8.77 -30.85
CA VAL A 94 12.01 -8.89 -31.05
C VAL A 94 12.22 -8.74 -32.54
N VAL A 95 12.52 -7.51 -32.98
CA VAL A 95 12.97 -7.31 -34.35
C VAL A 95 14.28 -8.06 -34.49
N SER A 96 14.24 -9.18 -35.22
CA SER A 96 15.43 -9.90 -35.62
C SER A 96 16.35 -8.91 -36.31
N SER A 97 17.46 -8.55 -35.69
CA SER A 97 18.54 -7.86 -36.40
C SER A 97 19.15 -8.89 -37.34
N GLU A 98 18.61 -9.02 -38.54
CA GLU A 98 19.30 -9.70 -39.63
C GLU A 98 20.60 -8.93 -39.90
N ARG A 99 21.74 -9.58 -39.69
CA ARG A 99 23.06 -9.16 -40.21
C ARG A 99 23.39 -10.03 -41.40
#